data_AF-A0A9E2GUU4-F1
#
_entry.id   AF-A0A9E2GUU4-F1
#
_cell.length_a   1.000
_cell.length_b   1.000
_cell.length_c   1.000
_cell.angle_alpha   90.00
_cell.angle_beta   90.00
_cell.angle_gamma   90.00
#
_symmetry.space_group_name_H-M   'P 1'
#
loop_
_entity.id
_entity.type
_entity.pdbx_description
1 polymer ?
#
loop_
_entity_poly.entity_id
_entity_poly.type
_entity_poly.pdbx_seq_one_letter_code
_entity_poly.pdbx_strand_id
1 'polypeptide(L)'
;MTTTQACITKKPSGIGFFEKYLTVWVLLCIGAGILLGKIAPAFALTLDRLSIDVGGAPVISIPIAICLFFMMYPIMVKIDFGEVVKAGRSAKPVGLTLFINWAVKPFTMYAISLFFLGTVFVGLIGTDAVDLVRLPLGVNLEPGQTYGVGTVVMHDGLKMLAVPLWRSYLAGCILLGIAPCTAMVLVWGHLSGGNPGHTLVMVAINSLTMLVLYGPLGGFLLGVGRIPVPWQALLLSIAVYVALPLVAGYISRKLIIRFLGRDWFERKFLHLLSPITIVALLLTLVLLFSFKGDVIANNPLTILWIAIPLFLQTVLIFGLGYFLARRLNLSYEDAAPSALIGASNHFEVAIATATLLFGLSSGASLATVVGVLIEVPVMLALVRFCVRTKTWFPNHEPAAAPATEG
;
A
#
# COMPACT_ATOMS: atom_id res chain seq x y z
N MET A 1 12.75 -9.69 -44.60
CA MET A 1 12.54 -8.75 -43.48
C MET A 1 11.28 -9.20 -42.74
N THR A 2 11.46 -9.90 -41.63
CA THR A 2 10.41 -10.65 -40.92
C THR A 2 9.85 -9.81 -39.77
N THR A 3 8.63 -9.32 -39.95
CA THR A 3 7.89 -8.52 -38.98
C THR A 3 7.36 -9.42 -37.86
N THR A 4 7.78 -9.14 -36.63
CA THR A 4 7.44 -9.88 -35.41
C THR A 4 5.99 -9.60 -35.00
N GLN A 5 5.05 -10.49 -35.33
CA GLN A 5 3.75 -10.55 -34.65
C GLN A 5 3.96 -11.09 -33.23
N ALA A 6 4.03 -10.19 -32.26
CA ALA A 6 3.94 -10.55 -30.84
C ALA A 6 2.50 -10.99 -30.53
N CYS A 7 2.28 -12.30 -30.55
CA CYS A 7 1.03 -12.93 -30.17
C CYS A 7 0.76 -12.68 -28.67
N ILE A 8 0.00 -11.65 -28.32
CA ILE A 8 -0.64 -11.53 -26.99
C ILE A 8 -1.92 -12.36 -27.05
N THR A 9 -1.78 -13.68 -27.11
CA THR A 9 -2.89 -14.61 -26.91
C THR A 9 -2.70 -15.32 -25.58
N LYS A 10 -3.03 -14.62 -24.49
CA LYS A 10 -3.50 -15.30 -23.30
C LYS A 10 -4.89 -14.74 -23.02
N LYS A 11 -5.93 -15.53 -23.35
CA LYS A 11 -7.30 -15.29 -22.88
C LYS A 11 -7.22 -14.95 -21.39
N PRO A 12 -7.95 -13.94 -20.90
CA PRO A 12 -8.01 -13.69 -19.47
C PRO A 12 -8.55 -14.98 -18.84
N SER A 13 -7.74 -15.64 -18.02
CA SER A 13 -8.23 -16.68 -17.12
C SER A 13 -9.35 -16.01 -16.32
N GLY A 14 -10.56 -16.59 -16.35
CA GLY A 14 -11.70 -16.05 -15.62
C GLY A 14 -11.36 -15.80 -14.15
N ILE A 15 -12.07 -14.88 -13.52
CA ILE A 15 -11.93 -14.53 -12.10
C ILE A 15 -11.92 -15.83 -11.29
N GLY A 16 -10.81 -16.11 -10.62
CA GLY A 16 -10.70 -17.27 -9.74
C GLY A 16 -11.68 -17.14 -8.58
N PHE A 17 -11.98 -18.26 -7.93
CA PHE A 17 -12.90 -18.29 -6.80
C PHE A 17 -12.47 -17.30 -5.69
N PHE A 18 -11.17 -17.18 -5.46
CA PHE A 18 -10.62 -16.28 -4.45
C PHE A 18 -10.90 -14.81 -4.77
N GLU A 19 -10.59 -14.35 -5.99
CA GLU A 19 -10.76 -12.96 -6.41
C GLU A 19 -12.24 -12.55 -6.37
N LYS A 20 -13.14 -13.48 -6.71
CA LYS A 20 -14.58 -13.24 -6.66
C LYS A 20 -15.08 -12.97 -5.23
N TYR A 21 -14.53 -13.67 -4.24
CA TYR A 21 -14.93 -13.56 -2.84
C TYR A 21 -13.94 -12.77 -1.97
N LEU A 22 -13.00 -12.04 -2.58
CA LEU A 22 -11.93 -11.33 -1.88
C LEU A 22 -12.46 -10.43 -0.76
N THR A 23 -13.52 -9.67 -1.03
CA THR A 23 -14.17 -8.81 -0.02
C THR A 23 -14.67 -9.62 1.19
N VAL A 24 -15.26 -10.79 0.94
CA VAL A 24 -15.75 -11.67 2.01
C VAL A 24 -14.59 -12.21 2.82
N TRP A 25 -13.52 -12.68 2.16
CA TRP A 25 -12.32 -13.16 2.83
C TRP A 25 -11.67 -12.07 3.69
N VAL A 26 -11.56 -10.85 3.17
CA VAL A 26 -11.03 -9.70 3.92
C VAL A 26 -11.89 -9.40 5.14
N LEU A 27 -13.21 -9.35 4.99
CA LEU A 27 -14.13 -9.13 6.12
C LEU A 27 -14.04 -10.25 7.17
N LEU A 28 -13.91 -11.51 6.74
CA LEU A 28 -13.70 -12.64 7.63
C LEU A 28 -12.36 -12.54 8.36
N CYS A 29 -11.28 -12.14 7.69
CA CYS A 29 -9.97 -11.94 8.32
C CYS A 29 -9.97 -10.76 9.30
N ILE A 30 -10.67 -9.68 8.99
CA ILE A 30 -10.86 -8.55 9.91
C ILE A 30 -11.62 -9.02 11.16
N GLY A 31 -12.76 -9.69 10.97
CA GLY A 31 -13.56 -10.20 12.08
C GLY A 31 -12.80 -11.22 12.93
N ALA A 32 -12.10 -12.16 12.29
CA ALA A 32 -11.26 -13.15 12.96
C ALA A 32 -10.08 -12.49 13.70
N GLY A 33 -9.43 -11.49 13.09
CA GLY A 33 -8.36 -10.73 13.73
C GLY A 33 -8.87 -10.00 14.98
N ILE A 34 -9.91 -9.20 14.86
CA ILE A 34 -10.50 -8.45 16.00
C ILE A 34 -10.93 -9.42 17.11
N LEU A 35 -11.59 -10.53 16.74
CA LEU A 35 -12.02 -11.54 17.71
C LEU A 35 -10.83 -12.20 18.39
N LEU A 36 -9.79 -12.59 17.65
CA LEU A 36 -8.55 -13.18 18.17
C LEU A 36 -7.84 -12.23 19.14
N GLY A 37 -7.74 -10.94 18.78
CA GLY A 37 -7.18 -9.91 19.66
C GLY A 37 -7.91 -9.82 21.00
N LYS A 38 -9.25 -9.91 20.96
CA LYS A 38 -10.11 -9.82 22.14
C LYS A 38 -10.09 -11.08 23.01
N ILE A 39 -10.13 -12.28 22.42
CA ILE A 39 -10.23 -13.55 23.17
C ILE A 39 -8.87 -14.10 23.60
N ALA A 40 -7.81 -13.80 22.86
CA ALA A 40 -6.45 -14.30 23.10
C ALA A 40 -5.41 -13.16 23.06
N PRO A 41 -5.53 -12.13 23.93
CA PRO A 41 -4.56 -11.04 23.97
C PRO A 41 -3.13 -11.53 24.27
N ALA A 42 -3.00 -12.64 25.00
CA ALA A 42 -1.70 -13.28 25.25
C ALA A 42 -1.01 -13.80 23.97
N PHE A 43 -1.78 -14.21 22.96
CA PHE A 43 -1.24 -14.65 21.66
C PHE A 43 -0.63 -13.46 20.90
N ALA A 44 -1.34 -12.33 20.88
CA ALA A 44 -0.85 -11.08 20.32
C ALA A 44 0.45 -10.62 21.02
N LEU A 45 0.48 -10.65 22.35
CA LEU A 45 1.68 -10.32 23.13
C LEU A 45 2.87 -11.26 22.84
N THR A 46 2.61 -12.55 22.61
CA THR A 46 3.66 -13.52 22.27
C THR A 46 4.24 -13.27 20.89
N LEU A 47 3.41 -12.89 19.91
CA LEU A 47 3.86 -12.52 18.58
C LEU A 47 4.62 -11.19 18.55
N ASP A 48 4.25 -10.24 19.41
CA ASP A 48 4.99 -8.98 19.57
C ASP A 48 6.39 -9.20 20.17
N ARG A 49 6.53 -10.18 21.08
CA ARG A 49 7.84 -10.64 21.61
C ARG A 49 8.72 -11.31 20.54
N LEU A 50 8.15 -11.81 19.44
CA LEU A 50 8.90 -12.30 18.29
C LEU A 50 9.30 -11.14 17.37
N SER A 51 9.97 -10.14 17.95
CA SER A 51 10.49 -8.99 17.23
C SER A 51 12.01 -8.96 17.30
N ILE A 52 12.63 -8.46 16.23
CA ILE A 52 14.08 -8.25 16.18
C ILE A 52 14.38 -6.92 16.85
N ASP A 53 15.16 -6.97 17.92
CA ASP A 53 15.68 -5.79 18.58
C ASP A 53 16.87 -5.21 17.80
N VAL A 54 16.84 -3.91 17.52
CA VAL A 54 17.98 -3.16 16.98
C VAL A 54 18.25 -2.00 17.93
N GLY A 55 19.36 -2.08 18.67
CA GLY A 55 19.74 -1.06 19.66
C GLY A 55 18.89 -1.05 20.93
N GLY A 56 18.37 -2.20 21.36
CA GLY A 56 17.58 -2.34 22.60
C GLY A 56 16.10 -1.97 22.47
N ALA A 57 15.59 -1.80 21.25
CA ALA A 57 14.18 -1.59 20.97
C ALA A 57 13.68 -2.61 19.93
N PRO A 58 12.49 -3.22 20.09
CA PRO A 58 11.94 -4.19 19.16
C PRO A 58 11.50 -3.52 17.87
N VAL A 59 12.23 -3.67 16.78
CA VAL A 59 12.03 -2.89 15.56
C VAL A 59 11.12 -3.63 14.58
N ILE A 60 11.40 -4.89 14.27
CA ILE A 60 10.71 -5.65 13.22
C ILE A 60 10.02 -6.88 13.81
N SER A 61 8.69 -6.97 13.73
CA SER A 61 7.98 -8.22 14.06
C SER A 61 8.29 -9.28 13.00
N ILE A 62 8.91 -10.39 13.41
CA ILE A 62 9.35 -11.46 12.52
C ILE A 62 8.16 -12.09 11.79
N PRO A 63 7.04 -12.46 12.46
CA PRO A 63 5.87 -13.00 11.77
C PRO A 63 5.33 -12.08 10.68
N ILE A 64 5.19 -10.78 10.98
CA ILE A 64 4.71 -9.80 10.01
C ILE A 64 5.70 -9.68 8.86
N ALA A 65 7.00 -9.59 9.13
CA ALA A 65 8.02 -9.46 8.10
C ALA A 65 8.06 -10.66 7.15
N ILE A 66 7.91 -11.88 7.67
CA ILE A 66 7.81 -13.10 6.84
C ILE A 66 6.57 -13.03 5.94
N CYS A 67 5.41 -12.68 6.50
CA CYS A 67 4.17 -12.59 5.72
C CYS A 67 4.28 -11.51 4.63
N LEU A 68 4.81 -10.33 4.96
CA LEU A 68 5.03 -9.25 4.00
C LEU A 68 6.04 -9.64 2.91
N PHE A 69 7.12 -10.34 3.27
CA PHE A 69 8.07 -10.86 2.30
C PHE A 69 7.39 -11.81 1.31
N PHE A 70 6.67 -12.82 1.81
CA PHE A 70 5.98 -13.80 0.96
C PHE A 70 4.78 -13.22 0.20
N MET A 71 4.25 -12.09 0.64
CA MET A 71 3.25 -11.34 -0.11
C MET A 71 3.87 -10.59 -1.30
N MET A 72 4.99 -9.90 -1.09
CA MET A 72 5.59 -9.07 -2.14
C MET A 72 6.47 -9.88 -3.11
N TYR A 73 7.15 -10.92 -2.63
CA TYR A 73 8.06 -11.76 -3.40
C TYR A 73 7.42 -12.33 -4.69
N PRO A 74 6.22 -12.97 -4.66
CA PRO A 74 5.56 -13.49 -5.84
C PRO A 74 5.27 -12.45 -6.93
N ILE A 75 4.92 -11.23 -6.53
CA ILE A 75 4.64 -10.13 -7.46
C ILE A 75 5.93 -9.76 -8.18
N MET A 76 7.03 -9.62 -7.44
CA MET A 76 8.35 -9.28 -7.99
C MET A 76 8.88 -10.34 -8.94
N VAL A 77 8.65 -11.62 -8.63
CA VAL A 77 8.97 -12.74 -9.54
C VAL A 77 8.19 -12.63 -10.86
N LYS A 78 6.92 -12.24 -10.82
CA LYS A 78 6.06 -12.14 -12.01
C LYS A 78 6.48 -10.99 -12.94
N ILE A 79 7.11 -9.94 -12.43
CA ILE A 79 7.51 -8.75 -13.20
C ILE A 79 8.59 -9.11 -14.23
N ASP A 80 8.28 -8.91 -15.51
CA ASP A 80 9.25 -9.00 -16.61
C ASP A 80 9.88 -7.63 -16.87
N PHE A 81 11.09 -7.42 -16.38
CA PHE A 81 11.82 -6.16 -16.54
C PHE A 81 12.07 -5.79 -18.01
N GLY A 82 12.11 -6.77 -18.93
CA GLY A 82 12.20 -6.49 -20.36
C GLY A 82 10.93 -5.84 -20.90
N GLU A 83 9.76 -6.29 -20.43
CA GLU A 83 8.47 -5.73 -20.82
C GLU A 83 8.20 -4.38 -20.16
N VAL A 84 8.68 -4.15 -18.94
CA VAL A 84 8.62 -2.84 -18.27
C VAL A 84 9.33 -1.76 -19.09
N VAL A 85 10.52 -2.07 -19.60
CA VAL A 85 11.30 -1.14 -20.44
C VAL A 85 10.60 -0.87 -21.78
N LYS A 86 10.02 -1.89 -22.41
CA LYS A 86 9.31 -1.73 -23.69
C LYS A 86 8.00 -0.95 -23.54
N ALA A 87 7.26 -1.20 -22.47
CA ALA A 87 5.95 -0.61 -22.25
C ALA A 87 6.00 0.81 -21.67
N GLY A 88 7.15 1.26 -21.14
CA GLY A 88 7.40 2.68 -20.86
C GLY A 88 7.23 3.60 -22.10
N ARG A 89 7.07 3.04 -23.29
CA ARG A 89 6.71 3.77 -24.52
C ARG A 89 5.28 4.34 -24.50
N SER A 90 4.35 3.85 -23.67
CA SER A 90 3.04 4.50 -23.43
C SER A 90 3.19 5.64 -22.41
N ALA A 91 3.87 6.71 -22.82
CA ALA A 91 4.28 7.79 -21.92
C ALA A 91 3.11 8.54 -21.25
N LYS A 92 1.96 8.68 -21.92
CA LYS A 92 0.83 9.47 -21.39
C LYS A 92 0.15 8.80 -20.18
N PRO A 93 -0.35 7.54 -20.24
CA PRO A 93 -0.99 6.92 -19.08
C PRO A 93 -0.04 6.69 -17.90
N VAL A 94 1.19 6.27 -18.19
CA VAL A 94 2.23 6.06 -17.17
C VAL A 94 2.60 7.39 -16.51
N GLY A 95 2.86 8.43 -17.29
CA GLY A 95 3.21 9.76 -16.79
C GLY A 95 2.10 10.39 -15.95
N LEU A 96 0.84 10.27 -16.37
CA LEU A 96 -0.31 10.73 -15.58
C LEU A 96 -0.35 10.04 -14.21
N THR A 97 -0.22 8.71 -14.19
CA THR A 97 -0.34 7.93 -12.97
C THR A 97 0.81 8.24 -12.01
N LEU A 98 2.04 8.38 -12.53
CA LEU A 98 3.21 8.79 -11.74
C LEU A 98 3.06 10.20 -11.16
N PHE A 99 2.58 11.14 -11.97
CA PHE A 99 2.32 12.51 -11.50
C PHE A 99 1.31 12.51 -10.36
N ILE A 100 0.20 11.77 -10.50
CA ILE A 100 -0.79 11.64 -9.44
C ILE A 100 -0.17 11.01 -8.19
N ASN A 101 0.53 9.88 -8.33
CA ASN A 101 1.09 9.13 -7.20
C ASN A 101 2.11 9.92 -6.39
N TRP A 102 2.97 10.68 -7.05
CA TRP A 102 4.14 11.28 -6.40
C TRP A 102 4.04 12.79 -6.21
N ALA A 103 3.32 13.50 -7.07
CA ALA A 103 3.22 14.96 -7.02
C ALA A 103 1.90 15.47 -6.43
N VAL A 104 0.81 14.70 -6.51
CA VAL A 104 -0.51 15.14 -6.03
C VAL A 104 -0.91 14.41 -4.75
N LYS A 105 -1.03 13.08 -4.84
CA LYS A 105 -1.57 12.20 -3.81
C LYS A 105 -0.97 12.41 -2.41
N PRO A 106 0.36 12.52 -2.23
CA PRO A 106 0.95 12.69 -0.91
C PRO A 106 0.60 14.04 -0.27
N PHE A 107 0.58 15.09 -1.08
CA PHE A 107 0.33 16.46 -0.62
C PHE A 107 -1.16 16.69 -0.33
N THR A 108 -2.05 16.17 -1.17
CA THR A 108 -3.49 16.22 -0.88
C THR A 108 -3.85 15.37 0.32
N MET A 109 -3.20 14.22 0.53
CA MET A 109 -3.37 13.42 1.74
C MET A 109 -2.97 14.22 2.97
N TYR A 110 -1.78 14.84 2.96
CA TYR A 110 -1.34 15.72 4.04
C TYR A 110 -2.37 16.83 4.31
N ALA A 111 -2.79 17.57 3.28
CA ALA A 111 -3.69 18.70 3.43
C ALA A 111 -5.08 18.31 3.97
N ILE A 112 -5.69 17.25 3.40
CA ILE A 112 -7.00 16.75 3.82
C ILE A 112 -6.94 16.19 5.24
N SER A 113 -5.96 15.34 5.53
CA SER A 113 -5.80 14.76 6.86
C SER A 113 -5.47 15.83 7.91
N LEU A 114 -4.66 16.84 7.59
CA LEU A 114 -4.39 17.96 8.50
C LEU A 114 -5.66 18.76 8.79
N PHE A 115 -6.46 19.07 7.77
CA PHE A 115 -7.71 19.79 7.95
C PHE A 115 -8.66 18.97 8.84
N PHE A 116 -8.97 17.73 8.49
CA PHE A 116 -9.93 16.95 9.27
C PHE A 116 -9.41 16.59 10.67
N LEU A 117 -8.21 16.05 10.80
CA LEU A 117 -7.71 15.56 12.09
C LEU A 117 -7.18 16.68 12.99
N GLY A 118 -6.54 17.68 12.40
CA GLY A 118 -5.92 18.79 13.13
C GLY A 118 -6.83 19.99 13.37
N THR A 119 -7.95 20.13 12.64
CA THR A 119 -8.87 21.27 12.81
C THR A 119 -10.31 20.86 13.11
N VAL A 120 -10.91 19.97 12.31
CA VAL A 120 -12.35 19.63 12.45
C VAL A 120 -12.59 18.67 13.60
N PHE A 121 -11.77 17.63 13.71
CA PHE A 121 -11.95 16.54 14.66
C PHE A 121 -11.03 16.62 15.88
N VAL A 122 -10.14 17.61 15.96
CA VAL A 122 -9.20 17.72 17.10
C VAL A 122 -9.94 17.80 18.45
N GLY A 123 -11.07 18.52 18.51
CA GLY A 123 -11.91 18.58 19.71
C GLY A 123 -12.64 17.26 20.02
N LEU A 124 -12.92 16.44 19.00
CA LEU A 124 -13.54 15.12 19.16
C LEU A 124 -12.52 14.02 19.50
N ILE A 125 -11.29 14.16 19.03
CA ILE A 125 -10.16 13.26 19.33
C ILE A 125 -9.63 13.52 20.75
N GLY A 126 -9.75 14.77 21.20
CA GLY A 126 -9.23 15.24 22.48
C GLY A 126 -7.98 16.08 22.27
N THR A 127 -8.03 17.34 22.69
CA THR A 127 -6.92 18.30 22.57
C THR A 127 -5.70 17.87 23.37
N ASP A 128 -5.93 17.23 24.51
CA ASP A 128 -4.91 16.73 25.43
C ASP A 128 -4.66 15.23 25.27
N ALA A 129 -5.27 14.60 24.26
CA ALA A 129 -5.04 13.19 23.97
C ALA A 129 -3.64 12.98 23.42
N VAL A 130 -2.89 12.08 24.04
CA VAL A 130 -1.50 11.79 23.73
C VAL A 130 -1.37 10.35 23.28
N ASP A 131 -0.55 10.13 22.26
CA ASP A 131 -0.06 8.82 21.83
C ASP A 131 1.38 8.64 22.30
N LEU A 132 1.70 7.45 22.80
CA LEU A 132 3.05 7.09 23.20
C LEU A 132 3.70 6.35 22.02
N VAL A 133 4.65 7.02 21.37
CA VAL A 133 5.35 6.47 20.22
C VAL A 133 6.81 6.18 20.57
N ARG A 134 7.42 5.26 19.81
CA ARG A 134 8.83 4.90 20.02
C ARG A 134 9.76 6.08 19.73
N LEU A 135 10.88 6.11 20.46
CA LEU A 135 11.97 7.02 20.14
C LEU A 135 12.61 6.63 18.80
N PRO A 136 12.91 7.61 17.92
CA PRO A 136 13.68 7.39 16.71
C PRO A 136 15.00 6.65 16.97
N LEU A 137 15.36 5.73 16.07
CA LEU A 137 16.65 5.04 16.13
C LEU A 137 17.82 6.05 16.16
N GLY A 138 18.79 5.79 17.02
CA GLY A 138 19.98 6.63 17.18
C GLY A 138 19.78 7.89 18.03
N VAL A 139 18.57 8.14 18.55
CA VAL A 139 18.27 9.30 19.41
C VAL A 139 18.26 8.89 20.88
N ASN A 140 19.26 9.33 21.64
CA ASN A 140 19.36 9.14 23.08
C ASN A 140 19.02 10.44 23.81
N LEU A 141 17.73 10.65 24.08
CA LEU A 141 17.24 11.79 24.84
C LEU A 141 16.93 11.39 26.29
N GLU A 142 17.03 12.35 27.19
CA GLU A 142 16.62 12.20 28.59
C GLU A 142 15.13 12.53 28.77
N PRO A 143 14.46 11.93 29.77
CA PRO A 143 13.09 12.28 30.11
C PRO A 143 12.93 13.79 30.32
N GLY A 144 11.87 14.38 29.76
CA GLY A 144 11.59 15.82 29.79
C GLY A 144 12.16 16.59 28.58
N GLN A 145 13.07 16.02 27.80
CA GLN A 145 13.54 16.65 26.56
C GLN A 145 12.47 16.53 25.46
N THR A 146 12.45 17.51 24.56
CA THR A 146 11.51 17.56 23.43
C THR A 146 12.17 17.10 22.14
N TYR A 147 11.45 16.34 21.32
CA TYR A 147 11.86 16.00 19.96
C TYR A 147 10.69 16.23 19.00
N GLY A 148 10.84 17.23 18.11
CA GLY A 148 9.73 17.69 17.29
C GLY A 148 8.60 18.26 18.15
N VAL A 149 7.40 17.68 18.03
CA VAL A 149 6.20 18.03 18.83
C VAL A 149 6.02 17.18 20.08
N GLY A 150 6.90 16.20 20.31
CA GLY A 150 6.76 15.26 21.41
C GLY A 150 7.72 15.51 22.56
N THR A 151 7.33 15.05 23.75
CA THR A 151 8.16 15.08 24.97
C THR A 151 8.56 13.67 25.36
N VAL A 152 9.82 13.48 25.73
CA VAL A 152 10.32 12.17 26.16
C VAL A 152 9.81 11.85 27.56
N VAL A 153 9.14 10.71 27.69
CA VAL A 153 8.55 10.21 28.94
C VAL A 153 9.02 8.78 29.21
N MET A 154 9.07 8.41 30.48
CA MET A 154 9.30 7.02 30.89
C MET A 154 7.96 6.31 30.99
N HIS A 155 7.85 5.15 30.33
CA HIS A 155 6.67 4.29 30.41
C HIS A 155 7.13 2.83 30.41
N ASP A 156 6.74 2.07 31.44
CA ASP A 156 7.17 0.69 31.66
C ASP A 156 8.70 0.49 31.62
N GLY A 157 9.46 1.46 32.13
CA GLY A 157 10.92 1.41 32.15
C GLY A 157 11.60 1.71 30.80
N LEU A 158 10.83 1.96 29.74
CA LEU A 158 11.32 2.35 28.42
C LEU A 158 11.10 3.85 28.18
N LYS A 159 12.05 4.47 27.47
CA LYS A 159 11.91 5.86 27.01
C LYS A 159 11.02 5.89 25.78
N MET A 160 9.92 6.64 25.84
CA MET A 160 8.98 6.84 24.75
C MET A 160 8.74 8.33 24.50
N LEU A 161 8.18 8.65 23.35
CA LEU A 161 7.84 10.02 22.97
C LEU A 161 6.33 10.21 23.05
N ALA A 162 5.89 11.09 23.94
CA ALA A 162 4.51 11.52 24.06
C ALA A 162 4.21 12.57 22.97
N VAL A 163 3.37 12.21 21.99
CA VAL A 163 2.96 13.11 20.89
C VAL A 163 1.44 13.29 20.88
N PRO A 164 0.90 14.44 20.42
CA PRO A 164 -0.54 14.60 20.28
C PRO A 164 -1.15 13.51 19.39
N LEU A 165 -2.24 12.90 19.86
CA LEU A 165 -2.85 11.71 19.23
C LEU A 165 -3.25 11.94 17.76
N TRP A 166 -3.85 13.11 17.47
CA TRP A 166 -4.23 13.48 16.10
C TRP A 166 -3.02 13.59 15.16
N ARG A 167 -1.83 13.95 15.66
CA ARG A 167 -0.61 13.99 14.86
C ARG A 167 -0.09 12.59 14.55
N SER A 168 -0.29 11.64 15.46
CA SER A 168 0.00 10.23 15.20
C SER A 168 -0.91 9.70 14.08
N TYR A 169 -2.21 10.00 14.12
CA TYR A 169 -3.12 9.67 13.01
C TYR A 169 -2.72 10.32 11.69
N LEU A 170 -2.36 11.61 11.71
CA LEU A 170 -1.84 12.32 10.54
C LEU A 170 -0.59 11.63 9.97
N ALA A 171 0.35 11.19 10.81
CA ALA A 171 1.55 10.47 10.39
C ALA A 171 1.20 9.20 9.62
N GLY A 172 0.26 8.41 10.14
CA GLY A 172 -0.22 7.20 9.47
C GLY A 172 -0.90 7.49 8.13
N CYS A 173 -1.74 8.52 8.06
CA CYS A 173 -2.35 8.95 6.80
C CYS A 173 -1.30 9.37 5.76
N ILE A 174 -0.26 10.10 6.17
CA ILE A 174 0.84 10.51 5.29
C ILE A 174 1.57 9.28 4.73
N LEU A 175 2.00 8.36 5.61
CA LEU A 175 2.69 7.14 5.19
C LEU A 175 1.84 6.31 4.22
N LEU A 176 0.53 6.23 4.48
CA LEU A 176 -0.40 5.57 3.58
C LEU A 176 -0.52 6.27 2.22
N GLY A 177 -0.66 7.60 2.22
CA GLY A 177 -0.82 8.40 1.00
C GLY A 177 0.41 8.41 0.09
N ILE A 178 1.61 8.23 0.63
CA ILE A 178 2.85 8.16 -0.15
C ILE A 178 3.03 6.77 -0.79
N ALA A 179 2.42 5.72 -0.24
CA ALA A 179 2.63 4.35 -0.69
C ALA A 179 1.70 3.99 -1.89
N PRO A 180 2.21 3.88 -3.13
CA PRO A 180 1.38 3.51 -4.28
C PRO A 180 1.12 2.00 -4.31
N CYS A 181 -0.13 1.60 -4.54
CA CYS A 181 -0.50 0.18 -4.56
C CYS A 181 0.17 -0.59 -5.71
N THR A 182 0.59 -1.83 -5.42
CA THR A 182 1.28 -2.73 -6.37
C THR A 182 0.51 -4.02 -6.65
N ALA A 183 -0.25 -4.55 -5.69
CA ALA A 183 -0.93 -5.84 -5.83
C ALA A 183 -2.38 -5.68 -6.32
N MET A 184 -3.19 -4.99 -5.51
CA MET A 184 -4.65 -4.89 -5.70
C MET A 184 -5.04 -4.14 -6.96
N VAL A 185 -4.15 -3.32 -7.52
CA VAL A 185 -4.38 -2.62 -8.79
C VAL A 185 -4.62 -3.56 -9.97
N LEU A 186 -4.06 -4.78 -9.94
CA LEU A 186 -4.34 -5.81 -10.96
C LEU A 186 -5.80 -6.27 -10.91
N VAL A 187 -6.35 -6.40 -9.71
CA VAL A 187 -7.76 -6.75 -9.49
C VAL A 187 -8.66 -5.61 -9.93
N TRP A 188 -8.34 -4.37 -9.55
CA TRP A 188 -9.11 -3.18 -9.96
C TRP A 188 -9.08 -2.95 -11.47
N GLY A 189 -7.91 -3.10 -12.09
CA GLY A 189 -7.74 -3.04 -13.54
C GLY A 189 -8.55 -4.13 -14.24
N HIS A 190 -8.53 -5.37 -13.75
CA HIS A 190 -9.32 -6.46 -14.30
C HIS A 190 -10.83 -6.22 -14.17
N LEU A 191 -11.32 -5.87 -12.98
CA LEU A 191 -12.75 -5.65 -12.72
C LEU A 191 -13.32 -4.43 -13.46
N SER A 192 -12.50 -3.41 -13.72
CA SER A 192 -12.90 -2.27 -14.55
C SER A 192 -12.84 -2.57 -16.06
N GLY A 193 -12.23 -3.68 -16.47
CA GLY A 193 -11.99 -3.99 -17.88
C GLY A 193 -10.91 -3.10 -18.51
N GLY A 194 -9.90 -2.73 -17.72
CA GLY A 194 -8.77 -1.92 -18.16
C GLY A 194 -7.65 -2.73 -18.83
N ASN A 195 -6.64 -2.01 -19.32
CA ASN A 195 -5.49 -2.56 -20.02
C ASN A 195 -4.57 -3.33 -19.02
N PRO A 196 -4.44 -4.66 -19.16
CA PRO A 196 -3.64 -5.47 -18.25
C PRO A 196 -2.14 -5.20 -18.38
N GLY A 197 -1.67 -4.86 -19.58
CA GLY A 197 -0.27 -4.53 -19.84
C GLY A 197 0.12 -3.23 -19.13
N HIS A 198 -0.68 -2.18 -19.30
CA HIS A 198 -0.48 -0.91 -18.61
C HIS A 198 -0.49 -1.09 -17.09
N THR A 199 -1.45 -1.84 -16.55
CA THR A 199 -1.54 -2.10 -15.12
C THR A 199 -0.28 -2.81 -14.61
N LEU A 200 0.18 -3.87 -15.28
CA LEU A 200 1.39 -4.61 -14.91
C LEU A 200 2.65 -3.72 -14.92
N VAL A 201 2.74 -2.82 -15.89
CA VAL A 201 3.87 -1.91 -16.05
C VAL A 201 3.89 -0.89 -14.92
N MET A 202 2.73 -0.35 -14.56
CA MET A 202 2.61 0.55 -13.41
C MET A 202 2.93 -0.16 -12.10
N VAL A 203 2.59 -1.45 -11.92
CA VAL A 203 3.01 -2.23 -10.75
C VAL A 203 4.53 -2.21 -10.61
N ALA A 204 5.26 -2.48 -11.69
CA ALA A 204 6.71 -2.48 -11.67
C ALA A 204 7.30 -1.08 -11.44
N ILE A 205 6.83 -0.08 -12.19
CA ILE A 205 7.32 1.29 -12.08
C ILE A 205 7.04 1.86 -10.68
N ASN A 206 5.85 1.67 -10.13
CA ASN A 206 5.51 2.13 -8.77
C ASN A 206 6.41 1.46 -7.74
N SER A 207 6.67 0.15 -7.88
CA SER A 207 7.54 -0.58 -6.95
C SER A 207 8.98 -0.07 -6.97
N LEU A 208 9.52 0.23 -8.16
CA LEU A 208 10.87 0.78 -8.32
C LEU A 208 10.96 2.23 -7.85
N THR A 209 10.00 3.08 -8.23
CA THR A 209 9.98 4.48 -7.81
C THR A 209 9.77 4.62 -6.30
N MET A 210 9.03 3.71 -5.67
CA MET A 210 8.85 3.67 -4.22
C MET A 210 10.16 3.46 -3.46
N LEU A 211 11.11 2.68 -3.98
CA LEU A 211 12.43 2.53 -3.36
C LEU A 211 13.18 3.86 -3.21
N VAL A 212 12.94 4.80 -4.13
CA VAL A 212 13.65 6.07 -4.19
C VAL A 212 12.85 7.21 -3.57
N LEU A 213 11.53 7.26 -3.81
CA LEU A 213 10.70 8.42 -3.47
C LEU A 213 10.00 8.30 -2.12
N TYR A 214 9.72 7.08 -1.63
CA TYR A 214 8.94 6.89 -0.40
C TYR A 214 9.65 7.46 0.83
N GLY A 215 10.95 7.19 0.98
CA GLY A 215 11.76 7.71 2.09
C GLY A 215 11.84 9.24 2.09
N PRO A 216 12.32 9.89 1.00
CA PRO A 216 12.41 11.33 0.89
C PRO A 216 11.07 12.05 1.08
N LEU A 217 9.99 11.60 0.44
CA LEU A 217 8.68 12.23 0.59
C LEU A 217 8.09 12.00 1.98
N GLY A 218 8.27 10.80 2.54
CA GLY A 218 7.88 10.48 3.92
C GLY A 218 8.56 11.39 4.91
N GLY A 219 9.88 11.51 4.84
CA GLY A 219 10.62 12.38 5.73
C GLY A 219 10.30 13.85 5.53
N PHE A 220 10.10 14.30 4.29
CA PHE A 220 9.66 15.67 4.03
C PHE A 220 8.28 15.97 4.63
N LEU A 221 7.25 15.18 4.30
CA LEU A 221 5.88 15.44 4.74
C LEU A 221 5.68 15.24 6.25
N LEU A 222 6.35 14.24 6.85
CA LEU A 222 6.36 14.08 8.31
C LEU A 222 7.07 15.27 8.99
N GLY A 223 8.17 15.75 8.42
CA GLY A 223 8.89 16.92 8.90
C GLY A 223 8.06 18.20 8.83
N VAL A 224 7.32 18.42 7.74
CA VAL A 224 6.35 19.54 7.61
C VAL A 224 5.22 19.39 8.64
N GLY A 225 4.80 18.15 8.93
CA GLY A 225 3.90 17.82 10.04
C GLY A 225 4.50 18.01 11.44
N ARG A 226 5.76 18.46 11.56
CA ARG A 226 6.56 18.55 12.79
C ARG A 226 6.65 17.23 13.56
N ILE A 227 6.48 16.12 12.87
CA ILE A 227 6.61 14.78 13.44
C ILE A 227 8.09 14.37 13.35
N PRO A 228 8.66 13.82 14.42
CA PRO A 228 9.96 13.14 14.43
C PRO A 228 10.20 12.31 13.17
N VAL A 229 11.29 12.55 12.44
CA VAL A 229 11.61 11.80 11.21
C VAL A 229 12.78 10.83 11.45
N PRO A 230 12.52 9.54 11.68
CA PRO A 230 13.56 8.53 11.84
C PRO A 230 14.06 8.03 10.47
N TRP A 231 14.91 8.81 9.79
CA TRP A 231 15.42 8.48 8.45
C TRP A 231 16.07 7.10 8.35
N GLN A 232 16.80 6.68 9.38
CA GLN A 232 17.44 5.36 9.45
C GLN A 232 16.40 4.23 9.46
N ALA A 233 15.34 4.39 10.26
CA ALA A 233 14.25 3.42 10.33
C ALA A 233 13.43 3.41 9.04
N LEU A 234 13.17 4.58 8.42
CA LEU A 234 12.52 4.66 7.11
C LEU A 234 13.30 3.89 6.05
N LEU A 235 14.62 4.09 5.97
CA LEU A 235 15.49 3.36 5.03
C LEU A 235 15.52 1.86 5.33
N LEU A 236 15.61 1.47 6.60
CA LEU A 236 15.55 0.08 7.02
C LEU A 236 14.22 -0.58 6.63
N SER A 237 13.10 0.14 6.81
CA SER A 237 11.77 -0.33 6.40
C SER A 237 11.72 -0.63 4.91
N ILE A 238 12.14 0.33 4.09
CA ILE A 238 12.14 0.19 2.63
C ILE A 238 13.09 -0.95 2.22
N ALA A 239 14.25 -1.06 2.85
CA ALA A 239 15.20 -2.12 2.55
C ALA A 239 14.61 -3.52 2.83
N VAL A 240 14.02 -3.71 4.01
CA VAL A 240 13.49 -5.01 4.46
C VAL A 240 12.19 -5.37 3.74
N TYR A 241 11.24 -4.44 3.66
CA TYR A 241 9.90 -4.73 3.17
C TYR A 241 9.74 -4.54 1.66
N VAL A 242 10.63 -3.77 1.00
CA VAL A 242 10.55 -3.47 -0.44
C VAL A 242 11.77 -3.97 -1.21
N ALA A 243 12.98 -3.56 -0.82
CA ALA A 243 14.18 -3.90 -1.60
C ALA A 243 14.48 -5.40 -1.54
N LEU A 244 14.41 -6.01 -0.36
CA LEU A 244 14.75 -7.41 -0.16
C LEU A 244 13.85 -8.36 -0.99
N PRO A 245 12.50 -8.30 -0.94
CA PRO A 245 11.69 -9.19 -1.77
C PRO A 245 11.78 -8.87 -3.27
N LEU A 246 12.08 -7.62 -3.65
CA LEU A 246 12.34 -7.25 -5.05
C LEU A 246 13.63 -7.88 -5.59
N VAL A 247 14.73 -7.76 -4.84
CA VAL A 247 16.01 -8.37 -5.19
C VAL A 247 15.88 -9.90 -5.21
N ALA A 248 15.25 -10.48 -4.20
CA ALA A 248 14.99 -11.93 -4.16
C ALA A 248 14.12 -12.37 -5.35
N GLY A 249 13.08 -11.61 -5.70
CA GLY A 249 12.21 -11.89 -6.85
C GLY A 249 12.95 -11.85 -8.18
N TYR A 250 13.80 -10.83 -8.39
CA TYR A 250 14.63 -10.69 -9.58
C TYR A 250 15.65 -11.82 -9.72
N ILE A 251 16.40 -12.10 -8.64
CA ILE A 251 17.42 -13.15 -8.63
C ILE A 251 16.77 -14.51 -8.87
N SER A 252 15.71 -14.84 -8.13
CA SER A 252 15.04 -16.13 -8.24
C SER A 252 14.45 -16.36 -9.64
N ARG A 253 13.79 -15.36 -10.24
CA ARG A 253 13.35 -15.43 -11.64
C ARG A 253 14.51 -15.74 -12.59
N LYS A 254 15.63 -14.99 -12.48
CA LYS A 254 16.79 -15.15 -13.38
C LYS A 254 17.44 -16.52 -13.24
N LEU A 255 17.61 -17.01 -12.01
CA LEU A 255 18.20 -18.32 -11.74
C LEU A 255 17.29 -19.45 -12.19
N ILE A 256 16.00 -19.40 -11.89
CA ILE A 256 15.05 -20.46 -12.26
C ILE A 256 14.91 -20.56 -13.78
N ILE A 257 14.79 -19.44 -14.50
CA ILE A 257 14.72 -19.47 -15.96
C ILE A 257 16.04 -20.00 -16.56
N ARG A 258 17.18 -19.66 -15.96
CA ARG A 258 18.50 -20.15 -16.42
C ARG A 258 18.68 -21.65 -16.21
N PHE A 259 18.23 -22.21 -15.08
CA PHE A 259 18.48 -23.61 -14.72
C PHE A 259 17.35 -24.57 -15.10
N LEU A 260 16.08 -24.15 -14.99
CA LEU A 260 14.90 -25.00 -15.22
C LEU A 260 14.12 -24.63 -16.49
N GLY A 261 14.49 -23.54 -17.16
CA GLY A 261 13.84 -23.08 -18.38
C GLY A 261 12.55 -22.27 -18.14
N ARG A 262 12.11 -21.57 -19.19
CA ARG A 262 10.96 -20.66 -19.14
C ARG A 262 9.61 -21.39 -18.98
N ASP A 263 9.45 -22.56 -19.59
CA ASP A 263 8.22 -23.33 -19.50
C ASP A 263 7.94 -23.83 -18.06
N TRP A 264 8.98 -24.27 -17.36
CA TRP A 264 8.85 -24.71 -15.97
C TRP A 264 8.51 -23.53 -15.04
N PHE A 265 9.17 -22.38 -15.27
CA PHE A 265 8.88 -21.14 -14.56
C PHE A 265 7.40 -20.75 -14.70
N GLU A 266 6.89 -20.65 -15.93
CA GLU A 266 5.53 -20.18 -16.17
C GLU A 266 4.46 -21.20 -15.77
N ARG A 267 4.67 -22.49 -16.02
CA ARG A 267 3.65 -23.53 -15.77
C ARG A 267 3.63 -24.07 -14.34
N LYS A 268 4.79 -24.15 -13.67
CA LYS A 268 4.88 -24.78 -12.34
C LYS A 268 5.16 -23.76 -11.26
N PHE A 269 6.21 -22.96 -11.42
CA PHE A 269 6.65 -22.02 -10.37
C PHE A 269 5.63 -20.91 -10.11
N LEU A 270 5.17 -20.22 -11.16
CA LEU A 270 4.18 -19.14 -11.00
C LEU A 270 2.84 -19.61 -10.43
N HIS A 271 2.43 -20.84 -10.74
CA HIS A 271 1.21 -21.44 -10.18
C HIS A 271 1.35 -21.76 -8.68
N LEU A 272 2.53 -22.20 -8.23
CA LEU A 272 2.81 -22.45 -6.81
C LEU A 272 2.80 -21.16 -5.97
N LEU A 273 3.24 -20.03 -6.55
CA LEU A 273 3.34 -18.76 -5.83
C LEU A 273 2.00 -18.07 -5.57
N SER A 274 0.98 -18.34 -6.39
CA SER A 274 -0.34 -17.72 -6.25
C SER A 274 -1.03 -18.03 -4.90
N PRO A 275 -1.19 -19.30 -4.45
CA PRO A 275 -1.78 -19.60 -3.14
C PRO A 275 -0.92 -19.07 -1.99
N ILE A 276 0.41 -19.06 -2.11
CA ILE A 276 1.31 -18.52 -1.09
C ILE A 276 1.03 -17.02 -0.86
N THR A 277 0.88 -16.26 -1.94
CA THR A 277 0.58 -14.81 -1.86
C THR A 277 -0.72 -14.57 -1.11
N ILE A 278 -1.75 -15.37 -1.44
CA ILE A 278 -3.09 -15.25 -0.84
C ILE A 278 -3.04 -15.58 0.65
N VAL A 279 -2.43 -16.70 1.02
CA VAL A 279 -2.30 -17.10 2.43
C VAL A 279 -1.50 -16.06 3.22
N ALA A 280 -0.39 -15.57 2.67
CA ALA A 280 0.42 -14.53 3.30
C ALA A 280 -0.35 -13.22 3.50
N LEU A 281 -1.14 -12.78 2.51
CA LEU A 281 -2.01 -11.61 2.61
C LEU A 281 -3.06 -11.79 3.72
N LEU A 282 -3.82 -12.89 3.69
CA LEU A 282 -4.87 -13.15 4.67
C LEU A 282 -4.31 -13.29 6.09
N LEU A 283 -3.17 -13.97 6.25
CA LEU A 283 -2.48 -14.11 7.52
C LEU A 283 -2.01 -12.74 8.03
N THR A 284 -1.43 -11.91 7.16
CA THR A 284 -1.05 -10.53 7.50
C THR A 284 -2.25 -9.75 8.01
N LEU A 285 -3.39 -9.81 7.32
CA LEU A 285 -4.62 -9.13 7.77
C LEU A 285 -5.07 -9.62 9.15
N VAL A 286 -5.15 -10.93 9.38
CA VAL A 286 -5.54 -11.49 10.69
C VAL A 286 -4.59 -11.01 11.79
N LEU A 287 -3.28 -11.05 11.56
CA LEU A 287 -2.27 -10.59 12.52
C LEU A 287 -2.40 -9.10 12.82
N LEU A 288 -2.54 -8.26 11.79
CA LEU A 288 -2.65 -6.81 11.97
C LEU A 288 -3.91 -6.41 12.73
N PHE A 289 -5.04 -7.03 12.40
CA PHE A 289 -6.31 -6.76 13.08
C PHE A 289 -6.37 -7.37 14.49
N SER A 290 -5.62 -8.44 14.78
CA SER A 290 -5.54 -8.97 16.15
C SER A 290 -4.78 -8.04 17.09
N PHE A 291 -3.72 -7.39 16.61
CA PHE A 291 -2.99 -6.38 17.40
C PHE A 291 -3.79 -5.10 17.66
N LYS A 292 -4.78 -4.81 16.82
CA LYS A 292 -5.63 -3.62 16.94
C LYS A 292 -7.06 -3.91 17.39
N GLY A 293 -7.39 -5.17 17.66
CA GLY A 293 -8.76 -5.63 17.93
C GLY A 293 -9.43 -4.86 19.06
N ASP A 294 -8.75 -4.70 20.19
CA ASP A 294 -9.29 -4.00 21.36
C ASP A 294 -9.49 -2.51 21.10
N VAL A 295 -8.54 -1.85 20.44
CA VAL A 295 -8.65 -0.42 20.10
C VAL A 295 -9.81 -0.18 19.15
N ILE A 296 -9.95 -1.03 18.13
CA ILE A 296 -11.01 -0.98 17.13
C ILE A 296 -12.38 -1.21 17.76
N ALA A 297 -12.49 -2.20 18.66
CA ALA A 297 -13.76 -2.54 19.31
C ALA A 297 -14.22 -1.47 20.32
N ASN A 298 -13.29 -0.87 21.06
CA ASN A 298 -13.62 0.08 22.12
C ASN A 298 -13.73 1.54 21.63
N ASN A 299 -13.11 1.88 20.50
CA ASN A 299 -13.09 3.25 19.96
C ASN A 299 -13.59 3.34 18.51
N PRO A 300 -14.86 2.97 18.23
CA PRO A 300 -15.39 2.97 16.86
C PRO A 300 -15.45 4.38 16.24
N LEU A 301 -15.64 5.42 17.05
CA LEU A 301 -15.67 6.81 16.58
C LEU A 301 -14.30 7.25 16.03
N THR A 302 -13.21 6.81 16.66
CA THR A 302 -11.85 7.09 16.17
C THR A 302 -11.63 6.55 14.76
N ILE A 303 -12.14 5.34 14.48
CA ILE A 303 -12.09 4.73 13.14
C ILE A 303 -12.80 5.64 12.14
N LEU A 304 -13.98 6.14 12.49
CA LEU A 304 -14.76 7.02 11.62
C LEU A 304 -14.02 8.33 11.34
N TRP A 305 -13.37 8.93 12.33
CA TRP A 305 -12.65 10.20 12.18
C TRP A 305 -11.43 10.07 11.26
N ILE A 306 -10.76 8.91 11.28
CA ILE A 306 -9.67 8.59 10.36
C ILE A 306 -10.23 8.22 8.97
N ALA A 307 -11.35 7.49 8.92
CA ALA A 307 -11.95 7.03 7.68
C ALA A 307 -12.40 8.17 6.76
N ILE A 308 -12.96 9.26 7.32
CA ILE A 308 -13.47 10.41 6.56
C ILE A 308 -12.39 11.05 5.65
N PRO A 309 -11.24 11.51 6.17
CA PRO A 309 -10.20 12.10 5.31
C PRO A 309 -9.65 11.10 4.30
N LEU A 310 -9.49 9.82 4.67
CA LEU A 310 -9.01 8.79 3.75
C LEU A 310 -9.98 8.55 2.58
N PHE A 311 -11.28 8.45 2.89
CA PHE A 311 -12.35 8.32 1.89
C PHE A 311 -12.34 9.51 0.92
N LEU A 312 -12.36 10.73 1.46
CA LEU A 312 -12.38 11.96 0.65
C LEU A 312 -11.14 12.07 -0.23
N GLN A 313 -9.97 11.75 0.31
CA GLN A 313 -8.72 11.76 -0.44
C GLN A 313 -8.75 10.74 -1.59
N THR A 314 -9.24 9.53 -1.35
CA THR A 314 -9.30 8.47 -2.37
C THR A 314 -10.24 8.87 -3.51
N VAL A 315 -11.42 9.41 -3.18
CA VAL A 315 -12.38 9.92 -4.16
C VAL A 315 -11.81 11.10 -4.95
N LEU A 316 -11.13 12.04 -4.26
CA LEU A 316 -10.50 13.19 -4.92
C LEU A 316 -9.45 12.74 -5.93
N ILE A 317 -8.55 11.84 -5.53
CA ILE A 317 -7.45 11.37 -6.38
C ILE A 317 -7.97 10.58 -7.56
N PHE A 318 -8.95 9.70 -7.34
CA PHE A 318 -9.64 9.02 -8.41
C PHE A 318 -10.27 10.03 -9.39
N GLY A 319 -11.06 10.98 -8.87
CA GLY A 319 -11.78 11.96 -9.67
C GLY A 319 -10.84 12.83 -10.51
N LEU A 320 -9.76 13.32 -9.90
CA LEU A 320 -8.72 14.09 -10.58
C LEU A 320 -8.03 13.25 -11.66
N GLY A 321 -7.64 12.02 -11.33
CA GLY A 321 -6.97 11.13 -12.28
C GLY A 321 -7.84 10.75 -13.47
N TYR A 322 -9.11 10.44 -13.22
CA TYR A 322 -10.08 10.10 -14.25
C TYR A 322 -10.41 11.30 -15.14
N PHE A 323 -10.56 12.48 -14.54
CA PHE A 323 -10.76 13.73 -15.28
C PHE A 323 -9.55 14.11 -16.14
N LEU A 324 -8.34 14.05 -15.58
CA LEU A 324 -7.11 14.34 -16.32
C LEU A 324 -6.88 13.32 -17.44
N ALA A 325 -7.16 12.04 -17.22
CA ALA A 325 -7.11 11.01 -18.25
C ALA A 325 -8.02 11.35 -19.44
N ARG A 326 -9.23 11.83 -19.15
CA ARG A 326 -10.17 12.30 -20.18
C ARG A 326 -9.64 13.54 -20.91
N ARG A 327 -9.06 14.50 -20.19
CA ARG A 327 -8.42 15.70 -20.78
C ARG A 327 -7.22 15.37 -21.66
N LEU A 328 -6.46 14.32 -21.32
CA LEU A 328 -5.34 13.82 -22.11
C LEU A 328 -5.77 12.92 -23.28
N ASN A 329 -7.08 12.76 -23.49
CA ASN A 329 -7.68 11.96 -24.54
C ASN A 329 -7.22 10.49 -24.53
N LEU A 330 -7.06 9.92 -23.32
CA LEU A 330 -6.75 8.50 -23.14
C LEU A 330 -7.98 7.64 -23.48
N SER A 331 -7.76 6.40 -23.92
CA SER A 331 -8.86 5.44 -24.04
C SER A 331 -9.37 5.03 -22.65
N TYR A 332 -10.58 4.48 -22.58
CA TYR A 332 -11.14 3.98 -21.31
C TYR A 332 -10.22 2.95 -20.65
N GLU A 333 -9.66 2.05 -21.46
CA GLU A 333 -8.83 0.94 -21.03
C GLU A 333 -7.54 1.40 -20.34
N ASP A 334 -7.04 2.59 -20.68
CA ASP A 334 -5.89 3.18 -20.00
C ASP A 334 -6.30 4.16 -18.89
N ALA A 335 -7.38 4.91 -19.09
CA ALA A 335 -7.87 5.91 -18.15
C ALA A 335 -8.36 5.29 -16.82
N ALA A 336 -9.12 4.19 -16.88
CA ALA A 336 -9.64 3.54 -15.68
C ALA A 336 -8.51 2.97 -14.80
N PRO A 337 -7.53 2.20 -15.33
CA PRO A 337 -6.36 1.81 -14.56
C PRO A 337 -5.56 3.00 -14.03
N SER A 338 -5.28 4.04 -14.82
CA SER A 338 -4.53 5.22 -14.34
C SER A 338 -5.18 5.85 -13.11
N ALA A 339 -6.49 6.04 -13.12
CA ALA A 339 -7.23 6.63 -12.01
C ALA A 339 -7.28 5.70 -10.78
N LEU A 340 -7.54 4.40 -11.00
CA LEU A 340 -7.63 3.41 -9.91
C LEU A 340 -6.27 3.14 -9.26
N ILE A 341 -5.19 3.07 -10.05
CA ILE A 341 -3.81 2.96 -9.54
C ILE A 341 -3.45 4.21 -8.75
N GLY A 342 -3.82 5.39 -9.26
CA GLY A 342 -3.62 6.67 -8.56
C GLY A 342 -4.28 6.71 -7.19
N ALA A 343 -5.52 6.24 -7.09
CA ALA A 343 -6.32 6.31 -5.87
C ALA A 343 -5.93 5.25 -4.82
N SER A 344 -5.42 4.09 -5.25
CA SER A 344 -5.15 2.95 -4.37
C SER A 344 -3.85 3.10 -3.57
N ASN A 345 -3.82 2.56 -2.35
CA ASN A 345 -2.68 2.63 -1.45
C ASN A 345 -2.02 1.27 -1.22
N HIS A 346 -0.73 1.30 -0.85
CA HIS A 346 0.03 0.12 -0.46
C HIS A 346 0.06 0.01 1.07
N PHE A 347 -0.92 -0.69 1.62
CA PHE A 347 -1.11 -0.82 3.06
C PHE A 347 0.04 -1.52 3.75
N GLU A 348 0.58 -2.54 3.13
CA GLU A 348 1.60 -3.40 3.69
C GLU A 348 2.84 -2.60 4.09
N VAL A 349 3.38 -1.84 3.14
CA VAL A 349 4.55 -0.98 3.37
C VAL A 349 4.20 0.15 4.34
N ALA A 350 3.01 0.74 4.25
CA ALA A 350 2.58 1.81 5.15
C ALA A 350 2.45 1.33 6.60
N ILE A 351 1.80 0.20 6.83
CA ILE A 351 1.61 -0.42 8.15
C ILE A 351 2.95 -0.88 8.72
N ALA A 352 3.80 -1.51 7.90
CA ALA A 352 5.14 -1.92 8.29
C ALA A 352 5.98 -0.71 8.71
N THR A 353 5.97 0.35 7.90
CA THR A 353 6.66 1.61 8.22
C THR A 353 6.10 2.22 9.50
N ALA A 354 4.79 2.41 9.61
CA ALA A 354 4.17 3.04 10.78
C ALA A 354 4.46 2.25 12.07
N THR A 355 4.39 0.92 12.01
CA THR A 355 4.72 0.04 13.14
C THR A 355 6.21 0.11 13.51
N LEU A 356 7.10 0.18 12.52
CA LEU A 356 8.53 0.34 12.72
C LEU A 356 8.87 1.68 13.38
N LEU A 357 8.25 2.76 12.89
CA LEU A 357 8.59 4.14 13.30
C LEU A 357 7.94 4.53 14.62
N PHE A 358 6.65 4.25 14.77
CA PHE A 358 5.83 4.75 15.86
C PHE A 358 5.46 3.66 16.87
N GLY A 359 5.64 2.39 16.50
CA GLY A 359 5.26 1.23 17.31
C GLY A 359 3.92 0.63 16.88
N LEU A 360 3.74 -0.64 17.20
CA LEU A 360 2.55 -1.41 16.84
C LEU A 360 1.28 -0.85 17.47
N SER A 361 1.33 -0.37 18.72
CA SER A 361 0.19 0.19 19.45
C SER A 361 -0.17 1.63 19.04
N SER A 362 0.69 2.32 18.30
CA SER A 362 0.51 3.74 17.94
C SER A 362 -0.76 4.05 17.13
N GLY A 363 -1.18 5.31 17.19
CA GLY A 363 -2.20 5.90 16.34
C GLY A 363 -1.82 5.89 14.86
N ALA A 364 -0.55 6.10 14.52
CA ALA A 364 -0.06 6.01 13.14
C ALA A 364 -0.32 4.63 12.53
N SER A 365 0.02 3.56 13.27
CA SER A 365 -0.26 2.18 12.85
C SER A 365 -1.78 1.94 12.73
N LEU A 366 -2.58 2.43 13.69
CA LEU A 366 -4.05 2.35 13.60
C LEU A 366 -4.58 3.00 12.32
N ALA A 367 -4.11 4.21 11.97
CA ALA A 367 -4.59 4.92 10.80
C ALA A 367 -4.32 4.18 9.49
N THR A 368 -3.17 3.50 9.39
CA THR A 368 -2.84 2.66 8.23
C THR A 368 -3.74 1.42 8.12
N VAL A 369 -4.13 0.81 9.26
CA VAL A 369 -5.09 -0.31 9.31
C VAL A 369 -6.51 0.15 8.95
N VAL A 370 -6.94 1.33 9.42
CA VAL A 370 -8.23 1.91 9.03
C VAL A 370 -8.30 2.16 7.53
N GLY A 371 -7.20 2.52 6.90
CA GLY A 371 -7.12 2.63 5.43
C GLY A 371 -7.55 1.35 4.72
N VAL A 372 -7.11 0.18 5.21
CA VAL A 372 -7.49 -1.13 4.64
C VAL A 372 -9.01 -1.35 4.70
N LEU A 373 -9.62 -0.99 5.84
CA LEU A 373 -11.07 -1.14 6.05
C LEU A 373 -11.89 -0.32 5.05
N ILE A 374 -11.41 0.88 4.73
CA ILE A 374 -12.15 1.84 3.90
C ILE A 374 -11.86 1.65 2.41
N GLU A 375 -10.63 1.33 2.02
CA GLU A 375 -10.28 1.34 0.60
C GLU A 375 -11.00 0.24 -0.20
N VAL A 376 -11.11 -0.98 0.33
CA VAL A 376 -11.76 -2.08 -0.42
C VAL A 376 -13.19 -1.72 -0.87
N PRO A 377 -14.12 -1.29 0.01
CA PRO A 377 -15.47 -0.93 -0.42
C PRO A 377 -15.48 0.31 -1.34
N VAL A 378 -14.61 1.29 -1.09
CA VAL A 378 -14.50 2.50 -1.92
C VAL A 378 -14.01 2.15 -3.33
N MET A 379 -12.94 1.37 -3.45
CA MET A 379 -12.39 0.96 -4.74
C MET A 379 -13.38 0.13 -5.54
N LEU A 380 -14.15 -0.76 -4.90
CA LEU A 380 -15.24 -1.48 -5.58
C LEU A 380 -16.34 -0.52 -6.10
N ALA A 381 -16.67 0.51 -5.33
CA ALA A 381 -17.61 1.54 -5.78
C ALA A 381 -17.05 2.34 -6.97
N LEU A 382 -15.76 2.71 -6.93
CA LEU A 382 -15.07 3.41 -8.02
C LEU A 382 -14.92 2.55 -9.28
N VAL A 383 -14.67 1.25 -9.13
CA VAL A 383 -14.67 0.29 -10.26
C VAL A 383 -16.05 0.24 -10.90
N ARG A 384 -17.13 0.13 -10.11
CA ARG A 384 -18.51 0.18 -10.63
C ARG A 384 -18.80 1.51 -11.34
N PHE A 385 -18.27 2.61 -10.82
CA PHE A 385 -18.36 3.92 -11.46
C PHE A 385 -17.67 3.89 -12.83
N CYS A 386 -16.41 3.45 -12.92
CA CYS A 386 -15.68 3.32 -14.18
C CYS A 386 -16.46 2.52 -15.22
N VAL A 387 -16.97 1.35 -14.83
CA VAL A 387 -17.72 0.48 -15.75
C VAL A 387 -18.98 1.15 -16.29
N ARG A 388 -19.66 1.99 -15.48
CA ARG A 388 -20.83 2.76 -15.91
C ARG A 388 -20.47 3.96 -16.79
N THR A 389 -19.28 4.53 -16.64
CA THR A 389 -18.83 5.72 -17.37
C THR A 389 -17.92 5.40 -18.55
N LYS A 390 -17.90 4.14 -19.03
CA LYS A 390 -17.13 3.72 -20.22
C LYS A 390 -17.34 4.63 -21.43
N THR A 391 -18.58 5.05 -21.65
CA THR A 391 -18.98 5.90 -22.78
C THR A 391 -18.45 7.33 -22.72
N TRP A 392 -17.81 7.74 -21.61
CA TRP A 392 -17.23 9.09 -21.47
C TRP A 392 -15.89 9.25 -22.19
N PHE A 393 -15.30 8.14 -22.64
CA PHE A 393 -13.99 8.09 -23.27
C PHE A 393 -14.13 7.74 -24.76
N PRO A 394 -13.15 8.15 -25.59
CA PRO A 394 -13.15 7.78 -26.99
C PRO A 394 -13.08 6.25 -27.13
N ASN A 395 -13.95 5.68 -27.96
CA ASN A 395 -13.80 4.31 -28.40
C ASN A 395 -12.60 4.25 -29.36
N HIS A 396 -11.49 3.66 -28.94
CA HIS A 396 -10.48 3.24 -29.90
C HIS A 396 -10.90 1.87 -30.42
N GLU A 397 -11.41 1.83 -31.67
CA GLU A 397 -11.42 0.56 -32.40
C GLU A 397 -9.99 0.01 -32.39
N PRO A 398 -9.80 -1.28 -32.06
CA PRO A 398 -8.50 -1.91 -32.19
C PRO A 398 -8.05 -1.73 -33.64
N ALA A 399 -6.84 -1.18 -33.85
CA ALA A 399 -6.29 -0.90 -35.16
C ALA A 399 -6.56 -2.07 -36.11
N ALA A 400 -7.33 -1.83 -37.17
CA ALA A 400 -7.65 -2.83 -38.17
C ALA A 400 -6.34 -3.50 -38.63
N ALA A 401 -6.31 -4.83 -38.57
CA ALA A 401 -5.22 -5.59 -39.15
C ALA A 401 -5.08 -5.15 -40.62
N PRO A 402 -3.86 -4.87 -41.11
CA PRO A 402 -3.70 -4.47 -42.51
C PRO A 402 -4.33 -5.55 -43.39
N ALA A 403 -5.24 -5.12 -44.26
CA ALA A 403 -5.84 -5.98 -45.25
C ALA A 403 -4.71 -6.69 -46.00
N THR A 404 -4.70 -8.01 -45.95
CA THR A 404 -3.89 -8.82 -46.83
C THR A 404 -4.41 -8.57 -48.24
N GLU A 405 -3.79 -7.64 -48.96
CA GLU A 405 -3.94 -7.54 -50.41
C GLU A 405 -3.41 -8.84 -51.03
N GLY A 406 -4.25 -9.44 -51.88
CA GLY A 406 -4.07 -10.78 -52.45
C GLY A 406 -3.16 -10.86 -53.66
#